data_AF-A0A962UZK6-F1
#
_entry.id   AF-A0A962UZK6-F1
#
_cell.length_a   1.000
_cell.length_b   1.000
_cell.length_c   1.000
_cell.angle_alpha   90.00
_cell.angle_beta   90.00
_cell.angle_gamma   90.00
#
_symmetry.space_group_name_H-M   'P 1'
#
loop_
_entity.id
_entity.type
_entity.pdbx_description
1 polymer ?
#
loop_
_entity_poly.entity_id
_entity_poly.type
_entity_poly.pdbx_seq_one_letter_code
_entity_poly.pdbx_strand_id
1 'polypeptide(L)'
;MSEATPVAAQPAERRWLAPEVVQTSAMDCGPAALKCLLEGYGVPLSYGRLREACQTDVDGTSIDTLEDVALQLGLDAQQVMLPPDHLLADEGANLPALVVLQLPDGMTHFVVIWRLHGRWVQVMDPAKGRRWIKRQQLLRELYIHRQPVAAADWREWAGSEEFLNPLLQNLATLEIPFELQQSLLRQAIADPGWHGLAVLDAAVRMVSVLLQGKAILPGDEAGRVLQQFLQKKPDGANEVDIPAAYWSVRPLPAEQAPEPDVPYVLLIGAVLIQVRGLAHEQAEIPPLPAELQAALSEAPARPEWEIW
;
A
#
# COMPACT_ATOMS: atom_id res chain seq x y z
N MET A 1 -14.97 -5.26 -48.03
CA MET A 1 -14.30 -4.38 -47.06
C MET A 1 -14.81 -4.78 -45.69
N SER A 2 -14.08 -5.65 -44.99
CA SER A 2 -14.42 -6.10 -43.65
C SER A 2 -13.59 -5.26 -42.70
N GLU A 3 -14.24 -4.35 -41.98
CA GLU A 3 -13.61 -3.61 -40.88
C GLU A 3 -13.19 -4.62 -39.81
N ALA A 4 -11.89 -4.64 -39.52
CA ALA A 4 -11.36 -5.39 -38.40
C ALA A 4 -11.71 -4.63 -37.13
N THR A 5 -12.59 -5.20 -36.32
CA THR A 5 -12.85 -4.75 -34.95
C THR A 5 -11.51 -4.73 -34.19
N PRO A 6 -11.12 -3.63 -33.53
CA PRO A 6 -9.90 -3.63 -32.74
C PRO A 6 -10.09 -4.60 -31.57
N VAL A 7 -9.22 -5.61 -31.50
CA VAL A 7 -9.13 -6.48 -30.34
C VAL A 7 -8.60 -5.64 -29.19
N ALA A 8 -9.43 -5.40 -28.17
CA ALA A 8 -9.02 -4.78 -26.93
C ALA A 8 -7.78 -5.52 -26.40
N ALA A 9 -6.68 -4.80 -26.17
CA ALA A 9 -5.45 -5.38 -25.66
C ALA A 9 -5.74 -6.07 -24.32
N GLN A 10 -5.49 -7.38 -24.24
CA GLN A 10 -5.55 -8.10 -22.97
C GLN A 10 -4.50 -7.51 -22.02
N PRO A 11 -4.83 -7.27 -20.74
CA PRO A 11 -3.84 -6.81 -19.77
C PRO A 11 -2.70 -7.84 -19.73
N ALA A 12 -1.45 -7.38 -19.85
CA ALA A 12 -0.30 -8.27 -19.81
C ALA A 12 -0.31 -9.06 -18.49
N GLU A 13 -0.52 -10.38 -18.55
CA GLU A 13 -0.61 -11.21 -17.36
C GLU A 13 0.74 -11.21 -16.61
N ARG A 14 0.72 -10.60 -15.43
CA ARG A 14 1.83 -10.57 -14.48
C ARG A 14 2.31 -11.98 -14.14
N ARG A 15 3.64 -12.18 -14.09
CA ARG A 15 4.26 -13.48 -13.74
C ARG A 15 3.78 -14.02 -12.38
N TRP A 16 3.74 -15.34 -12.25
CA TRP A 16 3.38 -16.00 -10.98
C TRP A 16 4.40 -15.73 -9.86
N LEU A 17 5.69 -15.80 -10.16
CA LEU A 17 6.75 -15.47 -9.22
C LEU A 17 7.33 -14.09 -9.56
N ALA A 18 7.60 -13.30 -8.53
CA ALA A 18 8.40 -12.09 -8.66
C ALA A 18 9.74 -12.43 -9.33
N PRO A 19 10.15 -11.73 -10.40
CA PRO A 19 11.51 -11.84 -10.91
C PRO A 19 12.53 -11.56 -9.81
N GLU A 20 13.61 -12.33 -9.78
CA GLU A 20 14.64 -12.18 -8.75
C GLU A 20 15.70 -11.18 -9.20
N VAL A 21 15.70 -10.01 -8.59
CA VAL A 21 16.65 -8.94 -8.87
C VAL A 21 17.39 -8.55 -7.58
N VAL A 22 18.61 -9.05 -7.42
CA VAL A 22 19.44 -8.76 -6.25
C VAL A 22 20.27 -7.50 -6.49
N GLN A 23 20.29 -6.60 -5.51
CA GLN A 23 21.03 -5.34 -5.60
C GLN A 23 22.55 -5.56 -5.61
N THR A 24 23.27 -4.77 -6.40
CA THR A 24 24.75 -4.80 -6.45
C THR A 24 25.43 -3.89 -5.41
N SER A 25 24.71 -2.87 -4.93
CA SER A 25 25.17 -1.93 -3.90
C SER A 25 24.11 -1.78 -2.82
N ALA A 26 24.51 -1.38 -1.61
CA ALA A 26 23.60 -1.11 -0.48
C ALA A 26 22.52 -0.06 -0.84
N MET A 27 22.86 0.89 -1.69
CA MET A 27 21.98 2.01 -2.10
C MET A 27 21.05 1.68 -3.27
N ASP A 28 21.14 0.48 -3.86
CA ASP A 28 20.41 0.15 -5.10
C ASP A 28 19.09 -0.61 -4.85
N CYS A 29 18.55 -0.62 -3.62
CA CYS A 29 17.31 -1.34 -3.32
C CYS A 29 16.11 -0.82 -4.13
N GLY A 30 15.99 0.50 -4.34
CA GLY A 30 14.94 1.12 -5.16
C GLY A 30 14.98 0.67 -6.63
N PRO A 31 16.10 0.89 -7.37
CA PRO A 31 16.26 0.42 -8.75
C PRO A 31 16.03 -1.08 -8.92
N ALA A 32 16.52 -1.91 -7.98
CA ALA A 32 16.32 -3.35 -8.04
C ALA A 32 14.85 -3.75 -7.85
N ALA A 33 14.14 -3.09 -6.91
CA ALA A 33 12.71 -3.28 -6.71
C ALA A 33 11.90 -2.86 -7.95
N LEU A 34 12.23 -1.74 -8.58
CA LEU A 34 11.57 -1.28 -9.80
C LEU A 34 11.81 -2.22 -10.98
N LYS A 35 13.04 -2.72 -11.17
CA LYS A 35 13.33 -3.74 -12.19
C LYS A 35 12.53 -5.03 -11.98
N CYS A 36 12.34 -5.46 -10.73
CA CYS A 36 11.50 -6.61 -10.41
C CYS A 36 10.05 -6.41 -10.90
N LEU A 37 9.47 -5.23 -10.65
CA LEU A 37 8.12 -4.90 -11.13
C LEU A 37 8.05 -4.93 -12.67
N LEU A 38 8.97 -4.25 -13.34
CA LEU A 38 9.02 -4.16 -14.80
C LEU A 38 9.17 -5.52 -15.48
N GLU A 39 10.16 -6.33 -15.05
CA GLU A 39 10.35 -7.68 -15.60
C GLU A 39 9.17 -8.60 -15.30
N GLY A 40 8.46 -8.33 -14.21
CA GLY A 40 7.31 -9.09 -13.77
C GLY A 40 6.08 -8.86 -14.65
N TYR A 41 6.02 -7.70 -15.30
CA TYR A 41 5.08 -7.35 -16.38
C TYR A 41 5.67 -7.54 -17.79
N GLY A 42 6.85 -8.17 -17.90
CA GLY A 42 7.44 -8.52 -19.18
C GLY A 42 8.18 -7.39 -19.89
N VAL A 43 8.56 -6.32 -19.17
CA VAL A 43 9.38 -5.22 -19.68
C VAL A 43 10.86 -5.48 -19.30
N PRO A 44 11.68 -6.06 -20.19
CA PRO A 44 13.11 -6.24 -19.93
C PRO A 44 13.85 -4.90 -20.02
N LEU A 45 14.82 -4.68 -19.13
CA LEU A 45 15.68 -3.49 -19.16
C LEU A 45 17.05 -3.71 -18.50
N SER A 46 18.05 -2.93 -18.90
CA SER A 46 19.38 -2.93 -18.29
C SER A 46 19.34 -2.39 -16.86
N TYR A 47 19.87 -3.18 -15.93
CA TYR A 47 19.93 -2.81 -14.51
C TYR A 47 20.86 -1.62 -14.26
N GLY A 48 22.02 -1.58 -14.94
CA GLY A 48 22.99 -0.49 -14.78
C GLY A 48 22.40 0.86 -15.20
N ARG A 49 21.66 0.88 -16.31
CA ARG A 49 20.98 2.10 -16.82
C ARG A 49 19.79 2.51 -15.97
N LEU A 50 19.01 1.55 -15.49
CA LEU A 50 17.93 1.85 -14.54
C LEU A 50 18.50 2.48 -13.26
N ARG A 51 19.62 1.97 -12.78
CA ARG A 51 20.31 2.53 -11.62
C ARG A 51 20.73 3.97 -11.86
N GLU A 52 21.35 4.28 -13.00
CA GLU A 52 21.71 5.66 -13.38
C GLU A 52 20.49 6.58 -13.36
N ALA A 53 19.40 6.17 -14.01
CA ALA A 53 18.17 6.97 -14.09
C ALA A 53 17.47 7.19 -12.74
N CYS A 54 17.67 6.29 -11.76
CA CYS A 54 17.13 6.41 -10.41
C CYS A 54 18.08 7.09 -9.40
N GLN A 55 19.33 7.37 -9.76
CA GLN A 55 20.37 7.89 -8.85
C GLN A 55 20.49 9.43 -8.91
N THR A 56 19.35 10.14 -8.94
CA THR A 56 19.33 11.60 -9.09
C THR A 56 19.64 12.40 -7.83
N ASP A 57 19.90 11.77 -6.67
CA ASP A 57 20.16 12.48 -5.40
C ASP A 57 21.26 11.83 -4.53
N VAL A 58 21.77 12.59 -3.55
CA VAL A 58 22.93 12.28 -2.69
C VAL A 58 22.61 11.20 -1.64
N ASP A 59 21.34 11.08 -1.24
CA ASP A 59 20.89 10.19 -0.15
C ASP A 59 20.27 8.86 -0.64
N GLY A 60 20.30 8.58 -1.95
CA GLY A 60 19.69 7.40 -2.57
C GLY A 60 18.51 7.75 -3.49
N THR A 61 17.65 6.78 -3.79
CA THR A 61 16.46 6.99 -4.62
C THR A 61 15.23 7.28 -3.75
N SER A 62 14.52 8.39 -3.99
CA SER A 62 13.26 8.68 -3.30
C SER A 62 12.10 7.84 -3.87
N ILE A 63 11.03 7.66 -3.10
CA ILE A 63 9.83 6.95 -3.59
C ILE A 63 9.16 7.70 -4.74
N ASP A 64 9.16 9.04 -4.70
CA ASP A 64 8.59 9.88 -5.77
C ASP A 64 9.37 9.68 -7.09
N THR A 65 10.71 9.60 -7.03
CA THR A 65 11.52 9.29 -8.21
C THR A 65 11.23 7.88 -8.75
N LEU A 66 10.97 6.90 -7.89
CA LEU A 66 10.60 5.55 -8.33
C LEU A 66 9.24 5.53 -9.03
N GLU A 67 8.27 6.30 -8.56
CA GLU A 67 6.96 6.46 -9.22
C GLU A 67 7.13 7.11 -10.60
N ASP A 68 7.84 8.24 -10.67
CA ASP A 68 8.09 8.95 -11.93
C ASP A 68 8.76 8.05 -12.98
N VAL A 69 9.78 7.28 -12.57
CA VAL A 69 10.49 6.37 -13.47
C VAL A 69 9.60 5.17 -13.84
N ALA A 70 8.77 4.65 -12.92
CA ALA A 70 7.81 3.59 -13.21
C ALA A 70 6.80 4.01 -14.29
N LEU A 71 6.22 5.21 -14.15
CA LEU A 71 5.29 5.79 -15.12
C LEU A 71 5.96 5.99 -16.48
N GLN A 72 7.17 6.57 -16.50
CA GLN A 72 7.93 6.77 -17.75
C GLN A 72 8.22 5.44 -18.46
N LEU A 73 8.51 4.37 -17.71
CA LEU A 73 8.77 3.03 -18.25
C LEU A 73 7.48 2.24 -18.58
N GLY A 74 6.31 2.86 -18.47
CA GLY A 74 5.04 2.33 -18.95
C GLY A 74 4.27 1.46 -17.95
N LEU A 75 4.63 1.49 -16.66
CA LEU A 75 3.80 0.90 -15.61
C LEU A 75 2.61 1.81 -15.31
N ASP A 76 1.43 1.22 -15.09
CA ASP A 76 0.31 1.88 -14.42
C ASP A 76 0.59 1.85 -12.91
N ALA A 77 1.35 2.83 -12.45
CA ALA A 77 1.85 2.96 -11.08
C ALA A 77 1.18 4.14 -10.37
N GLN A 78 0.88 3.96 -9.07
CA GLN A 78 0.31 5.01 -8.24
C GLN A 78 0.88 4.93 -6.83
N GLN A 79 1.41 6.05 -6.34
CA GLN A 79 1.80 6.22 -4.94
C GLN A 79 0.56 6.48 -4.07
N VAL A 80 0.40 5.68 -3.03
CA VAL A 80 -0.70 5.80 -2.06
C VAL A 80 -0.18 5.59 -0.64
N MET A 81 -0.90 6.13 0.34
CA MET A 81 -0.64 5.90 1.76
C MET A 81 -1.84 5.18 2.37
N LEU A 82 -1.63 3.93 2.81
CA LEU A 82 -2.69 3.08 3.34
C LEU A 82 -2.42 2.67 4.80
N PRO A 83 -3.46 2.44 5.61
CA PRO A 83 -3.30 1.70 6.86
C PRO A 83 -2.61 0.35 6.60
N PRO A 84 -1.66 -0.10 7.43
CA PRO A 84 -0.87 -1.30 7.13
C PRO A 84 -1.71 -2.55 6.89
N ASP A 85 -2.79 -2.73 7.64
CA ASP A 85 -3.71 -3.85 7.49
C ASP A 85 -4.57 -3.78 6.22
N HIS A 86 -4.85 -2.57 5.72
CA HIS A 86 -5.58 -2.37 4.46
C HIS A 86 -4.73 -2.74 3.24
N LEU A 87 -3.41 -2.50 3.30
CA LEU A 87 -2.47 -2.83 2.21
C LEU A 87 -2.63 -4.28 1.73
N LEU A 88 -2.73 -5.23 2.65
CA LEU A 88 -2.81 -6.66 2.32
C LEU A 88 -4.25 -7.18 2.16
N ALA A 89 -5.27 -6.34 2.37
CA ALA A 89 -6.66 -6.77 2.36
C ALA A 89 -7.14 -7.08 0.93
N ASP A 90 -6.85 -6.19 -0.02
CA ASP A 90 -7.19 -6.38 -1.43
C ASP A 90 -5.93 -6.59 -2.28
N GLU A 91 -5.65 -7.85 -2.62
CA GLU A 91 -4.54 -8.19 -3.51
C GLU A 91 -4.73 -7.65 -4.93
N GLY A 92 -5.97 -7.61 -5.43
CA GLY A 92 -6.24 -7.18 -6.79
C GLY A 92 -6.08 -5.67 -6.99
N ALA A 93 -6.39 -4.89 -5.95
CA ALA A 93 -6.22 -3.44 -5.97
C ALA A 93 -4.78 -3.01 -5.67
N ASN A 94 -4.13 -3.64 -4.68
CA ASN A 94 -2.91 -3.09 -4.10
C ASN A 94 -1.63 -3.80 -4.56
N LEU A 95 -1.69 -5.02 -5.13
CA LEU A 95 -0.50 -5.82 -5.41
C LEU A 95 -0.28 -6.10 -6.91
N PRO A 96 0.96 -6.06 -7.40
CA PRO A 96 2.19 -5.90 -6.64
C PRO A 96 2.42 -4.45 -6.21
N ALA A 97 3.06 -4.29 -5.05
CA ALA A 97 3.41 -2.99 -4.50
C ALA A 97 4.89 -2.91 -4.17
N LEU A 98 5.52 -1.80 -4.53
CA LEU A 98 6.79 -1.39 -3.94
C LEU A 98 6.50 -0.69 -2.61
N VAL A 99 7.14 -1.16 -1.54
CA VAL A 99 6.91 -0.64 -0.17
C VAL A 99 8.23 -0.33 0.52
N VAL A 100 8.15 0.50 1.56
CA VAL A 100 9.27 0.84 2.43
C VAL A 100 9.21 -0.01 3.69
N LEU A 101 10.29 -0.74 3.98
CA LEU A 101 10.50 -1.39 5.27
C LEU A 101 11.42 -0.55 6.16
N GLN A 102 11.24 -0.67 7.47
CA GLN A 102 12.19 -0.22 8.47
C GLN A 102 13.06 -1.40 8.93
N LEU A 103 14.36 -1.30 8.71
CA LEU A 103 15.34 -2.30 9.14
C LEU A 103 15.66 -2.15 10.64
N PRO A 104 16.22 -3.19 11.30
CA PRO A 104 16.55 -3.16 12.72
C PRO A 104 17.56 -2.08 13.14
N ASP A 105 18.39 -1.61 12.21
CA ASP A 105 19.34 -0.51 12.40
C ASP A 105 18.70 0.89 12.24
N GLY A 106 17.40 0.94 11.95
CA GLY A 106 16.63 2.15 11.74
C GLY A 106 16.61 2.66 10.31
N MET A 107 17.38 2.06 9.39
CA MET A 107 17.43 2.45 7.98
C MET A 107 16.18 2.01 7.22
N THR A 108 15.85 2.71 6.15
CA THR A 108 14.76 2.35 5.24
C THR A 108 15.27 1.42 4.14
N HIS A 109 14.38 0.56 3.64
CA HIS A 109 14.70 -0.40 2.58
C HIS A 109 13.50 -0.66 1.67
N PHE A 110 13.69 -0.52 0.36
CA PHE A 110 12.64 -0.82 -0.61
C PHE A 110 12.55 -2.31 -0.89
N VAL A 111 11.32 -2.83 -0.88
CA VAL A 111 11.02 -4.21 -1.29
C VAL A 111 9.76 -4.24 -2.15
N VAL A 112 9.57 -5.32 -2.91
CA VAL A 112 8.33 -5.56 -3.65
C VAL A 112 7.51 -6.61 -2.93
N ILE A 113 6.29 -6.27 -2.55
CA ILE A 113 5.26 -7.24 -2.21
C ILE A 113 4.63 -7.69 -3.52
N TRP A 114 4.85 -8.95 -3.89
CA TRP A 114 4.35 -9.48 -5.15
C TRP A 114 2.92 -9.97 -5.03
N ARG A 115 2.64 -10.87 -4.08
CA ARG A 115 1.34 -11.55 -4.00
C ARG A 115 1.09 -12.20 -2.66
N LEU A 116 -0.15 -12.62 -2.47
CA LEU A 116 -0.58 -13.33 -1.28
C LEU A 116 -0.82 -14.81 -1.58
N HIS A 117 -0.54 -15.65 -0.60
CA HIS A 117 -0.92 -17.05 -0.61
C HIS A 117 -1.35 -17.46 0.80
N GLY A 118 -2.64 -17.24 1.09
CA GLY A 118 -3.20 -17.38 2.42
C GLY A 118 -2.48 -16.46 3.43
N ARG A 119 -1.77 -17.07 4.40
CA ARG A 119 -1.01 -16.35 5.44
C ARG A 119 0.39 -15.90 5.01
N TRP A 120 0.81 -16.30 3.81
CA TRP A 120 2.13 -16.03 3.28
C TRP A 120 2.08 -14.91 2.27
N VAL A 121 3.12 -14.09 2.29
CA VAL A 121 3.33 -12.99 1.35
C VAL A 121 4.61 -13.28 0.59
N GLN A 122 4.55 -13.26 -0.74
CA GLN A 122 5.74 -13.30 -1.56
C GLN A 122 6.33 -11.90 -1.61
N VAL A 123 7.57 -11.79 -1.15
CA VAL A 123 8.35 -10.55 -1.16
C VAL A 123 9.58 -10.75 -2.00
N MET A 124 9.84 -9.85 -2.93
CA MET A 124 11.16 -9.69 -3.52
C MET A 124 11.92 -8.64 -2.72
N ASP A 125 12.92 -9.10 -1.96
CA ASP A 125 13.79 -8.26 -1.15
C ASP A 125 15.11 -8.10 -1.89
N PRO A 126 15.46 -6.91 -2.41
CA PRO A 126 16.69 -6.71 -3.18
C PRO A 126 17.97 -7.16 -2.48
N ALA A 127 18.01 -7.17 -1.15
CA ALA A 127 19.17 -7.62 -0.37
C ALA A 127 19.20 -9.13 -0.12
N LYS A 128 18.07 -9.84 -0.24
CA LYS A 128 17.93 -11.25 0.16
C LYS A 128 17.40 -12.17 -0.93
N GLY A 129 16.96 -11.63 -2.06
CA GLY A 129 16.25 -12.37 -3.09
C GLY A 129 14.76 -12.58 -2.78
N ARG A 130 14.12 -13.41 -3.60
CA ARG A 130 12.69 -13.71 -3.49
C ARG A 130 12.44 -14.63 -2.29
N ARG A 131 11.51 -14.26 -1.42
CA ARG A 131 11.17 -15.00 -0.20
C ARG A 131 9.67 -15.03 0.08
N TRP A 132 9.26 -16.01 0.87
CA TRP A 132 7.91 -16.08 1.45
C TRP A 132 7.98 -15.78 2.94
N ILE A 133 7.26 -14.76 3.39
CA ILE A 133 7.19 -14.37 4.80
C ILE A 133 5.75 -14.36 5.31
N LYS A 134 5.57 -14.41 6.63
CA LYS A 134 4.23 -14.32 7.22
C LYS A 134 3.70 -12.89 7.11
N ARG A 135 2.39 -12.73 6.85
CA ARG A 135 1.72 -11.41 6.84
C ARG A 135 2.06 -10.56 8.07
N GLN A 136 1.96 -11.14 9.27
CA GLN A 136 2.29 -10.45 10.51
C GLN A 136 3.75 -9.99 10.62
N GLN A 137 4.67 -10.72 9.99
CA GLN A 137 6.07 -10.30 9.97
C GLN A 137 6.23 -9.06 9.09
N LEU A 138 5.68 -9.09 7.88
CA LEU A 138 5.70 -7.94 6.96
C LEU A 138 5.10 -6.70 7.61
N LEU A 139 3.91 -6.82 8.23
CA LEU A 139 3.23 -5.69 8.86
C LEU A 139 4.03 -5.03 9.99
N ARG A 140 4.92 -5.77 10.67
CA ARG A 140 5.82 -5.21 11.69
C ARG A 140 7.06 -4.55 11.10
N GLU A 141 7.46 -4.97 9.90
CA GLU A 141 8.65 -4.46 9.20
C GLU A 141 8.30 -3.23 8.34
N LEU A 142 7.02 -2.93 8.06
CA LEU A 142 6.61 -1.74 7.31
C LEU A 142 7.05 -0.45 7.99
N TYR A 143 7.62 0.46 7.22
CA TYR A 143 7.91 1.81 7.68
C TYR A 143 6.60 2.62 7.72
N ILE A 144 6.29 3.21 8.88
CA ILE A 144 5.03 3.92 9.13
C ILE A 144 5.25 5.42 9.06
N HIS A 145 4.65 6.04 8.05
CA HIS A 145 4.62 7.49 7.87
C HIS A 145 3.51 8.14 8.70
N ARG A 146 3.70 9.43 8.96
CA ARG A 146 2.72 10.31 9.58
C ARG A 146 2.61 11.56 8.73
N GLN A 147 1.43 11.85 8.21
CA GLN A 147 1.23 12.96 7.30
C GLN A 147 -0.03 13.76 7.68
N PRO A 148 0.08 15.09 7.86
CA PRO A 148 -1.08 15.96 7.91
C PRO A 148 -1.88 15.89 6.61
N VAL A 149 -3.18 15.65 6.71
CA VAL A 149 -4.13 15.66 5.58
C VAL A 149 -5.35 16.48 6.00
N ALA A 150 -5.92 17.27 5.09
CA ALA A 150 -7.14 17.98 5.39
C ALA A 150 -8.25 16.97 5.75
N ALA A 151 -9.00 17.26 6.81
CA ALA A 151 -9.98 16.32 7.33
C ALA A 151 -11.10 16.02 6.32
N ALA A 152 -11.40 16.97 5.43
CA ALA A 152 -12.35 16.80 4.33
C ALA A 152 -11.83 15.81 3.28
N ASP A 153 -10.59 15.97 2.82
CA ASP A 153 -9.95 15.07 1.84
C ASP A 153 -9.86 13.64 2.38
N TRP A 154 -9.43 13.50 3.65
CA TRP A 154 -9.41 12.19 4.31
C TRP A 154 -10.81 11.59 4.37
N ARG A 155 -11.84 12.38 4.69
CA ARG A 155 -13.22 11.90 4.79
C ARG A 155 -13.79 11.50 3.43
N GLU A 156 -13.47 12.23 2.37
CA GLU A 156 -13.82 11.86 1.00
C GLU A 156 -13.19 10.52 0.63
N TRP A 157 -11.87 10.40 0.80
CA TRP A 157 -11.14 9.17 0.55
C TRP A 157 -11.64 7.98 1.38
N ALA A 158 -11.86 8.17 2.69
CA ALA A 158 -12.38 7.13 3.57
C ALA A 158 -13.82 6.67 3.20
N GLY A 159 -14.55 7.49 2.44
CA GLY A 159 -15.86 7.12 1.89
C GLY A 159 -15.80 6.35 0.57
N SER A 160 -14.62 6.19 -0.03
CA SER A 160 -14.43 5.48 -1.30
C SER A 160 -14.35 3.96 -1.11
N GLU A 161 -14.50 3.20 -2.20
CA GLU A 161 -14.33 1.75 -2.19
C GLU A 161 -12.91 1.33 -1.75
N GLU A 162 -11.89 2.16 -2.01
CA GLU A 162 -10.50 1.89 -1.63
C GLU A 162 -10.34 1.72 -0.11
N PHE A 163 -11.08 2.48 0.69
CA PHE A 163 -11.07 2.37 2.15
C PHE A 163 -12.19 1.47 2.69
N LEU A 164 -13.37 1.53 2.10
CA LEU A 164 -14.52 0.78 2.62
C LEU A 164 -14.41 -0.72 2.39
N ASN A 165 -13.82 -1.16 1.27
CA ASN A 165 -13.61 -2.59 0.99
C ASN A 165 -12.73 -3.28 2.05
N PRO A 166 -11.50 -2.80 2.35
CA PRO A 166 -10.67 -3.43 3.39
C PRO A 166 -11.31 -3.33 4.77
N LEU A 167 -11.99 -2.21 5.10
CA LEU A 167 -12.73 -2.09 6.35
C LEU A 167 -13.84 -3.14 6.47
N LEU A 168 -14.62 -3.35 5.41
CA LEU A 168 -15.68 -4.37 5.36
C LEU A 168 -15.13 -5.79 5.47
N GLN A 169 -14.01 -6.09 4.82
CA GLN A 169 -13.34 -7.37 4.95
C GLN A 169 -12.90 -7.62 6.40
N ASN A 170 -12.28 -6.62 7.03
CA ASN A 170 -11.88 -6.69 8.44
C ASN A 170 -13.09 -6.87 9.36
N LEU A 171 -14.17 -6.12 9.13
CA LEU A 171 -15.42 -6.22 9.88
C LEU A 171 -16.07 -7.61 9.77
N ALA A 172 -16.00 -8.23 8.58
CA ALA A 172 -16.48 -9.58 8.37
C ALA A 172 -15.71 -10.64 9.16
N THR A 173 -14.41 -10.41 9.45
CA THR A 173 -13.61 -11.35 10.27
C THR A 173 -14.07 -11.42 11.73
N LEU A 174 -14.89 -10.47 12.19
CA LEU A 174 -15.46 -10.48 13.54
C LEU A 174 -16.64 -11.47 13.66
N GLU A 175 -17.11 -12.02 12.54
CA GLU A 175 -18.26 -12.95 12.44
C GLU A 175 -19.56 -12.40 13.05
N ILE A 176 -19.70 -11.07 13.13
CA ILE A 176 -20.92 -10.41 13.61
C ILE A 176 -22.04 -10.49 12.55
N PRO A 177 -23.33 -10.45 12.95
CA PRO A 177 -24.44 -10.52 12.00
C PRO A 177 -24.36 -9.46 10.90
N PHE A 178 -24.65 -9.82 9.66
CA PHE A 178 -24.59 -8.92 8.49
C PHE A 178 -25.38 -7.62 8.71
N GLU A 179 -26.57 -7.70 9.32
CA GLU A 179 -27.39 -6.52 9.60
C GLU A 179 -26.72 -5.55 10.57
N LEU A 180 -25.96 -6.08 11.54
CA LEU A 180 -25.17 -5.25 12.43
C LEU A 180 -24.02 -4.59 11.65
N GLN A 181 -23.31 -5.33 10.79
CA GLN A 181 -22.25 -4.76 9.93
C GLN A 181 -22.78 -3.58 9.12
N GLN A 182 -23.90 -3.76 8.43
CA GLN A 182 -24.55 -2.74 7.60
C GLN A 182 -25.06 -1.56 8.43
N SER A 183 -25.57 -1.80 9.64
CA SER A 183 -25.99 -0.73 10.54
C SER A 183 -24.81 0.13 11.01
N LEU A 184 -23.70 -0.50 11.43
CA LEU A 184 -22.52 0.20 11.91
C LEU A 184 -21.87 1.02 10.79
N LEU A 185 -21.75 0.44 9.60
CA LEU A 185 -21.22 1.14 8.43
C LEU A 185 -22.06 2.36 8.06
N ARG A 186 -23.39 2.21 7.97
CA ARG A 186 -24.30 3.32 7.66
C ARG A 186 -24.19 4.45 8.69
N GLN A 187 -24.07 4.12 9.97
CA GLN A 187 -23.87 5.12 11.02
C GLN A 187 -22.54 5.85 10.88
N ALA A 188 -21.46 5.13 10.57
CA ALA A 188 -20.14 5.73 10.38
C ALA A 188 -20.09 6.66 9.14
N ILE A 189 -20.70 6.24 8.02
CA ILE A 189 -20.79 7.05 6.79
C ILE A 189 -21.71 8.26 6.97
N ALA A 190 -22.75 8.17 7.81
CA ALA A 190 -23.65 9.28 8.07
C ALA A 190 -22.98 10.46 8.80
N ASP A 191 -21.82 10.26 9.42
CA ASP A 191 -20.99 11.36 9.92
C ASP A 191 -20.41 12.16 8.74
N PRO A 192 -20.76 13.46 8.58
CA PRO A 192 -20.18 14.29 7.55
C PRO A 192 -18.71 14.64 7.81
N GLY A 193 -18.24 14.48 9.07
CA GLY A 193 -16.85 14.65 9.45
C GLY A 193 -16.04 13.36 9.36
N TRP A 194 -14.75 13.46 9.66
CA TRP A 194 -13.80 12.34 9.62
C TRP A 194 -14.04 11.29 10.74
N HIS A 195 -14.68 11.68 11.85
CA HIS A 195 -14.62 10.89 13.08
C HIS A 195 -15.35 9.54 12.99
N GLY A 196 -16.56 9.49 12.42
CA GLY A 196 -17.36 8.26 12.35
C GLY A 196 -16.64 7.08 11.70
N LEU A 197 -16.06 7.28 10.51
CA LEU A 197 -15.28 6.24 9.82
C LEU A 197 -13.97 5.92 10.54
N ALA A 198 -13.31 6.93 11.11
CA ALA A 198 -12.05 6.74 11.84
C ALA A 198 -12.22 5.86 13.09
N VAL A 199 -13.29 6.10 13.87
CA VAL A 199 -13.59 5.30 15.07
C VAL A 199 -13.97 3.88 14.66
N LEU A 200 -14.77 3.71 13.62
CA LEU A 200 -15.16 2.37 13.14
C LEU A 200 -13.93 1.55 12.74
N ASP A 201 -13.04 2.12 11.92
CA ASP A 201 -11.80 1.46 11.50
C ASP A 201 -10.90 1.11 12.71
N ALA A 202 -10.69 2.05 13.62
CA ALA A 202 -9.87 1.83 14.81
C ALA A 202 -10.47 0.77 15.75
N ALA A 203 -11.79 0.78 15.94
CA ALA A 203 -12.49 -0.17 16.79
C ALA A 203 -12.47 -1.58 16.18
N VAL A 204 -12.70 -1.71 14.87
CA VAL A 204 -12.58 -2.99 14.17
C VAL A 204 -11.16 -3.56 14.31
N ARG A 205 -10.13 -2.73 14.13
CA ARG A 205 -8.74 -3.13 14.31
C ARG A 205 -8.45 -3.62 15.73
N MET A 206 -8.95 -2.91 16.74
CA MET A 206 -8.79 -3.31 18.14
C MET A 206 -9.51 -4.63 18.46
N VAL A 207 -10.77 -4.78 18.07
CA VAL A 207 -11.56 -6.00 18.31
C VAL A 207 -10.92 -7.20 17.58
N SER A 208 -10.39 -6.98 16.37
CA SER A 208 -9.64 -8.00 15.62
C SER A 208 -8.42 -8.51 16.38
N VAL A 209 -7.68 -7.61 17.05
CA VAL A 209 -6.55 -8.00 17.90
C VAL A 209 -6.99 -8.77 19.14
N LEU A 210 -8.10 -8.37 19.78
CA LEU A 210 -8.67 -9.13 20.92
C LEU A 210 -9.08 -10.56 20.52
N LEU A 211 -9.68 -10.72 19.34
CA LEU A 211 -10.03 -12.05 18.79
C LEU A 211 -8.79 -12.89 18.51
N GLN A 212 -7.77 -12.32 17.86
CA GLN A 212 -6.51 -13.02 17.59
C GLN A 212 -5.79 -13.43 18.87
N GLY A 213 -5.88 -12.60 19.92
CA GLY A 213 -5.39 -12.88 21.26
C GLY A 213 -6.26 -13.85 22.06
N LYS A 214 -7.42 -14.27 21.53
CA LYS A 214 -8.43 -15.09 22.22
C LYS A 214 -8.95 -14.47 23.52
N ALA A 215 -8.94 -13.15 23.61
CA ALA A 215 -9.45 -12.41 24.76
C ALA A 215 -10.99 -12.30 24.77
N ILE A 216 -11.61 -12.43 23.60
CA ILE A 216 -13.06 -12.42 23.38
C ILE A 216 -13.41 -13.46 22.29
N LEU A 217 -14.68 -13.85 22.18
CA LEU A 217 -15.20 -14.74 21.13
C LEU A 217 -15.73 -13.95 19.92
N PRO A 218 -15.68 -14.54 18.71
CA PRO A 218 -16.31 -13.96 17.52
C PRO A 218 -17.85 -13.97 17.64
N GLY A 219 -18.53 -13.24 16.76
CA GLY A 219 -19.99 -13.11 16.78
C GLY A 219 -20.49 -12.12 17.83
N ASP A 220 -21.51 -12.49 18.60
CA ASP A 220 -22.23 -11.56 19.49
C ASP A 220 -21.33 -10.85 20.52
N GLU A 221 -20.31 -11.54 21.04
CA GLU A 221 -19.38 -10.93 22.00
C GLU A 221 -18.53 -9.84 21.34
N ALA A 222 -17.90 -10.12 20.20
CA ALA A 222 -17.19 -9.13 19.39
C ALA A 222 -18.10 -7.95 19.01
N GLY A 223 -19.36 -8.23 18.63
CA GLY A 223 -20.34 -7.21 18.30
C GLY A 223 -20.64 -6.25 19.46
N ARG A 224 -20.82 -6.78 20.68
CA ARG A 224 -21.03 -5.94 21.88
C ARG A 224 -19.82 -5.06 22.19
N VAL A 225 -18.60 -5.62 22.12
CA VAL A 225 -17.37 -4.84 22.37
C VAL A 225 -17.20 -3.75 21.32
N LEU A 226 -17.42 -4.07 20.05
CA LEU A 226 -17.36 -3.10 18.95
C LEU A 226 -18.37 -1.96 19.17
N GLN A 227 -19.61 -2.28 19.54
CA GLN A 227 -20.64 -1.28 19.82
C GLN A 227 -20.30 -0.40 21.02
N GLN A 228 -19.60 -0.91 22.04
CA GLN A 228 -19.15 -0.11 23.19
C GLN A 228 -18.19 1.00 22.76
N PHE A 229 -17.29 0.74 21.83
CA PHE A 229 -16.37 1.75 21.29
C PHE A 229 -17.08 2.83 20.46
N LEU A 230 -18.19 2.47 19.81
CA LEU A 230 -18.92 3.35 18.88
C LEU A 230 -20.01 4.19 19.57
N GLN A 231 -20.38 3.86 20.81
CA GLN A 231 -21.36 4.63 21.57
C GLN A 231 -20.78 5.99 21.99
N LYS A 232 -21.34 7.08 21.46
CA LYS A 232 -21.08 8.45 21.96
C LYS A 232 -21.77 8.62 23.33
N LYS A 233 -21.01 8.80 24.42
CA LYS A 233 -21.58 9.20 25.71
C LYS A 233 -21.62 10.74 25.85
N PRO A 234 -22.67 11.31 26.47
CA PRO A 234 -22.86 12.76 26.60
C PRO A 234 -21.81 13.48 27.44
N ASP A 235 -21.08 12.77 28.32
CA ASP A 235 -20.14 13.38 29.29
C ASP A 235 -18.64 13.19 28.94
N GLY A 236 -18.31 12.69 27.74
CA GLY A 236 -16.92 12.57 27.26
C GLY A 236 -16.03 11.56 27.98
N ALA A 237 -16.53 10.84 28.99
CA ALA A 237 -15.82 9.78 29.70
C ALA A 237 -16.21 8.40 29.16
N ASN A 238 -15.37 7.82 28.29
CA ASN A 238 -15.35 6.38 28.10
C ASN A 238 -14.47 5.75 29.18
N GLU A 239 -14.93 4.68 29.84
CA GLU A 239 -14.04 3.80 30.63
C GLU A 239 -13.11 2.98 29.72
N VAL A 240 -13.45 2.86 28.42
CA VAL A 240 -12.68 2.09 27.44
C VAL A 240 -12.45 2.95 26.20
N ASP A 241 -11.35 3.68 26.19
CA ASP A 241 -10.85 4.38 25.01
C ASP A 241 -10.10 3.42 24.08
N ILE A 242 -10.25 3.60 22.77
CA ILE A 242 -9.45 2.89 21.78
C ILE A 242 -8.01 3.40 21.87
N PRO A 243 -7.01 2.55 22.18
CA PRO A 243 -5.63 3.00 22.30
C PRO A 243 -5.09 3.63 21.01
N ALA A 244 -4.21 4.63 21.15
CA ALA A 244 -3.66 5.41 20.03
C ALA A 244 -3.03 4.57 18.91
N ALA A 245 -2.53 3.37 19.22
CA ALA A 245 -1.90 2.46 18.26
C ALA A 245 -2.88 1.87 17.22
N TYR A 246 -4.19 1.92 17.48
CA TYR A 246 -5.20 1.36 16.56
C TYR A 246 -5.78 2.40 15.60
N TRP A 247 -5.43 3.68 15.75
CA TRP A 247 -5.95 4.74 14.91
C TRP A 247 -5.09 4.91 13.65
N SER A 248 -5.72 4.77 12.49
CA SER A 248 -5.14 5.12 11.18
C SER A 248 -5.15 6.64 10.94
N VAL A 249 -5.99 7.37 11.68
CA VAL A 249 -6.10 8.82 11.60
C VAL A 249 -6.39 9.41 12.98
N ARG A 250 -5.81 10.57 13.30
CA ARG A 250 -6.01 11.26 14.59
C ARG A 250 -6.20 12.76 14.38
N PRO A 251 -6.90 13.47 15.27
CA PRO A 251 -7.01 14.93 15.14
C PRO A 251 -5.63 15.57 15.21
N LEU A 252 -5.36 16.52 14.33
CA LEU A 252 -4.17 17.36 14.39
C LEU A 252 -4.56 18.71 15.02
N PRO A 253 -3.91 19.15 16.13
CA PRO A 253 -4.19 20.45 16.73
C PRO A 253 -3.95 21.58 15.73
N ALA A 254 -4.77 22.63 15.80
CA ALA A 254 -4.69 23.76 14.86
C ALA A 254 -3.32 24.46 14.88
N GLU A 255 -2.61 24.42 16.00
CA GLU A 255 -1.24 24.98 16.11
C GLU A 255 -0.19 24.20 15.31
N GLN A 256 -0.50 22.95 14.94
CA GLN A 256 0.36 22.06 14.15
C GLN A 256 -0.16 21.88 12.72
N ALA A 257 -1.31 22.46 12.39
CA ALA A 257 -1.92 22.38 11.08
C ALA A 257 -1.11 23.22 10.06
N PRO A 258 -0.92 22.73 8.82
CA PRO A 258 -0.35 23.52 7.73
C PRO A 258 -1.12 24.82 7.45
N GLU A 259 -2.45 24.78 7.58
CA GLU A 259 -3.34 25.93 7.39
C GLU A 259 -4.24 26.13 8.63
N PRO A 260 -4.25 27.32 9.27
CA PRO A 260 -4.94 27.54 10.55
C PRO A 260 -6.46 27.37 10.53
N ASP A 261 -7.10 27.68 9.40
CA ASP A 261 -8.57 27.71 9.25
C ASP A 261 -9.14 26.43 8.63
N VAL A 262 -8.28 25.46 8.31
CA VAL A 262 -8.66 24.16 7.75
C VAL A 262 -8.46 23.10 8.82
N PRO A 263 -9.47 22.26 9.11
CA PRO A 263 -9.29 21.15 10.05
C PRO A 263 -8.39 20.09 9.42
N TYR A 264 -7.32 19.71 10.10
CA TYR A 264 -6.44 18.62 9.68
C TYR A 264 -6.56 17.40 10.59
N VAL A 265 -6.22 16.27 9.99
CA VAL A 265 -5.97 15.02 10.69
C VAL A 265 -4.58 14.52 10.37
N LEU A 266 -3.97 13.80 11.30
CA LEU A 266 -2.72 13.10 11.10
C LEU A 266 -3.01 11.68 10.62
N LEU A 267 -2.81 11.42 9.33
CA LEU A 267 -2.87 10.10 8.72
C LEU A 267 -1.62 9.29 9.12
N ILE A 268 -1.82 8.02 9.47
CA ILE A 268 -0.81 7.08 9.94
C ILE A 268 -0.91 5.82 9.09
N GLY A 269 0.13 5.51 8.33
CA GLY A 269 0.06 4.48 7.30
C GLY A 269 1.41 4.15 6.67
N ALA A 270 1.43 3.12 5.83
CA ALA A 270 2.57 2.80 4.98
C ALA A 270 2.41 3.47 3.62
N VAL A 271 3.50 4.04 3.10
CA VAL A 271 3.54 4.55 1.72
C VAL A 271 3.97 3.42 0.80
N LEU A 272 3.29 3.30 -0.33
CA LEU A 272 3.56 2.29 -1.34
C LEU A 272 3.33 2.84 -2.74
N ILE A 273 3.98 2.22 -3.73
CA ILE A 273 3.63 2.36 -5.14
C ILE A 273 2.93 1.06 -5.56
N GLN A 274 1.62 1.12 -5.79
CA GLN A 274 0.86 -0.01 -6.33
C GLN A 274 0.94 -0.01 -7.86
N VAL A 275 1.05 -1.19 -8.48
CA VAL A 275 1.15 -1.32 -9.94
C VAL A 275 0.00 -2.16 -10.49
N ARG A 276 -0.91 -1.57 -11.24
CA ARG A 276 -2.12 -2.27 -11.75
C ARG A 276 -1.89 -2.99 -13.08
N GLY A 277 -0.81 -2.68 -13.76
CA GLY A 277 -0.47 -3.28 -15.05
C GLY A 277 0.50 -2.44 -15.85
N LEU A 278 0.40 -2.57 -17.17
CA LEU A 278 1.01 -1.65 -18.12
C LEU A 278 -0.02 -0.58 -18.50
N ALA A 279 0.42 0.65 -18.68
CA ALA A 279 -0.44 1.73 -19.14
C ALA A 279 -1.07 1.38 -20.51
N HIS A 280 -2.40 1.29 -20.56
CA HIS A 280 -3.16 1.13 -21.79
C HIS A 280 -3.30 2.52 -22.44
N GLU A 281 -2.68 2.71 -23.60
CA GLU A 281 -2.52 3.99 -24.33
C GLU A 281 -1.35 4.84 -23.84
N GLN A 282 -0.39 5.06 -24.75
CA GLN A 282 0.66 6.06 -24.64
C GLN A 282 0.02 7.45 -24.69
N ALA A 283 -0.61 7.88 -23.59
CA ALA A 283 -1.01 9.27 -23.41
C ALA A 283 0.25 10.12 -23.54
N GLU A 284 0.40 10.87 -24.65
CA GLU A 284 1.53 11.75 -25.02
C GLU A 284 2.69 11.74 -24.01
N ILE A 285 3.37 10.60 -23.87
CA ILE A 285 4.43 10.48 -22.87
C ILE A 285 5.56 11.35 -23.42
N PRO A 286 6.03 12.38 -22.69
CA PRO A 286 7.15 13.18 -23.15
C PRO A 286 8.31 12.23 -23.51
N PRO A 287 9.10 12.56 -24.55
CA PRO A 287 10.14 11.65 -25.01
C PRO A 287 11.01 11.23 -23.82
N LEU A 288 11.11 9.91 -23.62
CA LEU A 288 11.86 9.31 -22.52
C LEU A 288 13.24 9.97 -22.41
N PRO A 289 13.71 10.31 -21.19
CA PRO A 289 15.11 10.67 -20.97
C PRO A 289 16.06 9.67 -21.62
N ALA A 290 17.19 10.15 -22.15
CA ALA A 290 18.14 9.33 -22.91
C ALA A 290 18.60 8.08 -22.12
N GLU A 291 18.73 8.21 -20.80
CA GLU A 291 19.11 7.12 -19.89
C GLU A 291 18.06 6.01 -19.82
N LEU A 292 16.77 6.38 -19.79
CA LEU A 292 15.67 5.41 -19.78
C LEU A 292 15.48 4.74 -21.15
N GLN A 293 15.65 5.49 -22.25
CA GLN A 293 15.69 4.89 -23.59
C GLN A 293 16.85 3.89 -23.71
N ALA A 294 18.03 4.26 -23.20
CA ALA A 294 19.18 3.37 -23.16
C ALA A 294 18.86 2.11 -22.35
N ALA A 295 18.23 2.24 -21.18
CA ALA A 295 17.84 1.11 -20.34
C ALA A 295 16.94 0.10 -21.05
N LEU A 296 15.95 0.56 -21.83
CA LEU A 296 15.05 -0.32 -22.59
C LEU A 296 15.71 -0.96 -23.81
N SER A 297 16.64 -0.26 -24.45
CA SER A 297 17.31 -0.74 -25.67
C SER A 297 18.49 -1.68 -25.39
N GLU A 298 19.15 -1.51 -24.24
CA GLU A 298 20.31 -2.29 -23.86
C GLU A 298 19.87 -3.67 -23.32
N ALA A 299 20.48 -4.73 -23.85
CA ALA A 299 20.15 -6.09 -23.45
C ALA A 299 20.39 -6.26 -21.93
N PRO A 300 19.47 -6.89 -21.19
CA PRO A 300 19.68 -7.13 -19.77
C PRO A 300 20.91 -8.02 -19.57
N ALA A 301 21.77 -7.64 -18.63
CA ALA A 301 22.94 -8.45 -18.25
C ALA A 301 22.48 -9.86 -17.83
N ARG A 302 23.08 -10.89 -18.43
CA ARG A 302 22.87 -12.30 -18.12
C ARG A 302 24.17 -12.87 -17.55
N PRO A 303 24.51 -12.56 -16.28
CA PRO A 303 25.76 -13.02 -15.69
C PRO A 303 25.91 -14.55 -15.77
N GLU A 304 24.81 -15.31 -15.78
CA GLU A 304 24.81 -16.77 -15.99
C GLU A 304 25.37 -17.23 -17.34
N TRP A 305 25.46 -16.35 -18.34
CA TRP A 305 26.02 -16.64 -19.66
C TRP A 305 27.49 -16.24 -19.79
N GLU A 306 28.03 -15.49 -18.84
CA GLU A 306 29.45 -15.10 -18.80
C GLU A 306 30.33 -16.15 -18.07
N ILE A 307 29.72 -17.19 -17.49
CA ILE A 307 30.40 -18.21 -16.68
C ILE A 307 30.71 -19.49 -17.50
N TRP A 308 30.43 -19.51 -18.81
CA TRP A 308 30.68 -20.66 -19.69
C TRP A 308 31.56 -20.33 -20.89
#